data_AF-A0A5D0VAY4-F1
#
_entry.id   AF-A0A5D0VAY4-F1
#
_cell.length_a   1.000
_cell.length_b   1.000
_cell.length_c   1.000
_cell.angle_alpha   90.00
_cell.angle_beta   90.00
_cell.angle_gamma   90.00
#
_symmetry.space_group_name_H-M   'P 1'
#
loop_
_entity.id
_entity.type
_entity.pdbx_description
1 polymer ?
#
loop_
_entity_poly.entity_id
_entity_poly.type
_entity_poly.pdbx_seq_one_letter_code
_entity_poly.pdbx_strand_id
1 'polypeptide(L)'
;MNIKSTLNAEHEIGVQLGAIIQDERSRAKLIENPAEVLSEIGLSADVTLLADKADLVHLLIPAEIDAARVAADDEAYFEDLGKAALGTCYYDDLPE
;
A
#
# COMPACT_ATOMS: atom_id res chain seq x y z
N MET A 1 -3.51 -18.06 -20.21
CA MET A 1 -2.57 -17.41 -19.28
C MET A 1 -2.53 -18.26 -18.02
N ASN A 2 -1.34 -18.67 -17.55
CA ASN A 2 -1.18 -19.70 -16.54
C ASN A 2 -0.99 -19.02 -15.17
N ILE A 3 -1.92 -19.21 -14.23
CA ILE A 3 -1.98 -18.50 -12.93
C ILE A 3 -0.66 -18.59 -12.15
N LYS A 4 0.09 -19.69 -12.29
CA LYS A 4 1.41 -19.88 -11.70
C LYS A 4 2.48 -18.89 -12.19
N SER A 5 2.47 -18.49 -13.46
CA SER A 5 3.49 -17.56 -13.96
C SER A 5 3.22 -16.12 -13.51
N THR A 6 1.96 -15.73 -13.37
CA THR A 6 1.55 -14.41 -12.89
C THR A 6 1.93 -14.20 -11.43
N LEU A 7 1.66 -15.19 -10.56
CA LEU A 7 2.05 -15.16 -9.15
C LEU A 7 3.56 -15.01 -8.95
N ASN A 8 4.38 -15.62 -9.81
CA ASN A 8 5.83 -15.50 -9.74
C ASN A 8 6.30 -14.08 -10.08
N ALA A 9 5.68 -13.44 -11.07
CA ALA A 9 6.02 -12.08 -11.48
C ALA A 9 5.61 -11.05 -10.40
N GLU A 10 4.40 -11.16 -9.86
CA GLU A 10 3.91 -10.29 -8.77
C GLU A 10 4.78 -10.42 -7.51
N HIS A 11 5.19 -11.65 -7.18
CA HIS A 11 6.10 -11.90 -6.06
C HIS A 11 7.48 -11.29 -6.29
N GLU A 12 8.04 -11.40 -7.50
CA GLU A 12 9.34 -10.82 -7.84
C GLU A 12 9.31 -9.29 -7.76
N ILE A 13 8.24 -8.65 -8.24
CA ILE A 13 7.99 -7.21 -8.07
C ILE A 13 7.93 -6.85 -6.58
N GLY A 14 7.20 -7.63 -5.77
CA GLY A 14 7.09 -7.41 -4.33
C GLY A 14 8.44 -7.47 -3.61
N VAL A 15 9.30 -8.43 -3.98
CA VAL A 15 10.66 -8.55 -3.45
C VAL A 15 11.52 -7.35 -3.84
N GLN A 16 11.49 -6.92 -5.10
CA GLN A 16 12.26 -5.77 -5.57
C GLN A 16 11.81 -4.47 -4.90
N LEU A 17 10.49 -4.25 -4.77
CA LEU A 17 9.94 -3.10 -4.07
C LEU A 17 10.34 -3.10 -2.58
N GLY A 18 10.28 -4.27 -1.93
CA GLY A 18 10.75 -4.44 -0.56
C GLY A 18 12.22 -4.07 -0.38
N ALA A 19 13.08 -4.47 -1.31
CA ALA A 19 14.50 -4.10 -1.30
C ALA A 19 14.72 -2.58 -1.45
N ILE A 20 13.97 -1.93 -2.34
CA ILE A 20 14.01 -0.46 -2.52
C ILE A 20 13.60 0.27 -1.23
N ILE A 21 12.54 -0.20 -0.56
CA ILE A 21 12.03 0.44 0.66
C ILE A 21 13.02 0.29 1.83
N GLN A 22 13.74 -0.84 1.92
CA GLN A 22 14.71 -1.08 3.00
C GLN A 22 16.02 -0.29 2.84
N ASP A 23 16.42 0.07 1.62
CA ASP A 23 17.60 0.90 1.36
C ASP A 23 17.26 2.39 1.38
N GLU A 24 17.93 3.16 2.23
CA GLU A 24 17.63 4.59 2.42
C GLU A 24 17.82 5.43 1.15
N ARG A 25 18.86 5.15 0.36
CA ARG A 25 19.15 5.90 -0.88
C ARG A 25 18.14 5.59 -1.98
N SER A 26 17.79 4.31 -2.12
CA SER A 26 16.80 3.84 -3.10
C SER A 26 15.41 4.34 -2.73
N ARG A 27 15.06 4.33 -1.44
CA ARG A 27 13.81 4.92 -0.95
C ARG A 27 13.73 6.43 -1.22
N ALA A 28 14.82 7.17 -1.03
CA ALA A 28 14.85 8.60 -1.36
C ALA A 28 14.59 8.84 -2.86
N LYS A 29 15.23 8.05 -3.73
CA LYS A 29 14.99 8.10 -5.18
C LYS A 29 13.54 7.74 -5.55
N LEU A 30 12.95 6.75 -4.89
CA LEU A 30 11.55 6.37 -5.10
C LEU A 30 10.59 7.50 -4.76
N ILE A 31 10.89 8.31 -3.73
CA ILE A 31 10.08 9.48 -3.36
C ILE A 31 10.25 10.62 -4.37
N GLU A 32 11.48 10.86 -4.85
CA GLU A 32 11.78 11.93 -5.79
C GLU A 32 11.27 11.64 -7.23
N ASN A 33 11.43 10.39 -7.70
CA ASN A 33 11.14 9.98 -9.07
C ASN A 33 10.39 8.63 -9.11
N PRO A 34 9.17 8.55 -8.58
CA PRO A 34 8.45 7.28 -8.43
C PRO A 34 8.23 6.56 -9.76
N ALA A 35 7.81 7.27 -10.82
CA ALA A 35 7.54 6.65 -12.12
C ALA A 35 8.78 5.97 -12.73
N GLU A 36 9.95 6.59 -12.59
CA GLU A 36 11.21 6.03 -13.10
C GLU A 36 11.56 4.76 -12.33
N VAL A 37 11.60 4.83 -11.00
CA VAL A 37 11.96 3.69 -10.14
C VAL A 37 10.98 2.54 -10.25
N LEU A 38 9.67 2.82 -10.35
CA LEU A 38 8.65 1.79 -10.54
C LEU A 38 8.78 1.12 -11.91
N SER A 39 9.17 1.86 -12.95
CA SER A 39 9.39 1.27 -14.28
C SER A 39 10.59 0.32 -14.32
N GLU A 40 11.63 0.56 -13.51
CA GLU A 40 12.80 -0.33 -13.40
C GLU A 40 12.45 -1.71 -12.84
N ILE A 41 11.40 -1.80 -12.01
CA ILE A 41 10.88 -3.05 -11.45
C ILE A 41 9.69 -3.62 -12.23
N GLY A 42 9.44 -3.11 -13.44
CA GLY A 42 8.40 -3.62 -14.34
C GLY A 42 6.97 -3.19 -14.00
N LEU A 43 6.79 -2.18 -13.12
CA LEU A 43 5.50 -1.56 -12.88
C LEU A 43 5.25 -0.44 -13.89
N SER A 44 3.98 -0.26 -14.25
CA SER A 44 3.57 0.78 -15.19
C SER A 44 3.66 2.16 -14.55
N ALA A 45 3.93 3.17 -15.36
CA ALA A 45 4.07 4.56 -14.93
C ALA A 45 2.75 5.21 -14.45
N ASP A 46 1.62 4.54 -14.67
CA ASP A 46 0.29 4.94 -14.16
C ASP A 46 0.02 4.45 -12.72
N VAL A 47 0.93 3.67 -12.14
CA VAL A 47 0.84 3.26 -10.74
C VAL A 47 1.12 4.45 -9.83
N THR A 48 0.17 4.74 -8.95
CA THR A 48 0.33 5.76 -7.90
C THR A 48 0.79 5.09 -6.61
N LEU A 49 1.92 5.56 -6.08
CA LEU A 49 2.42 5.12 -4.77
C LEU A 49 1.88 6.04 -3.67
N LEU A 50 1.21 5.46 -2.69
CA LEU A 50 0.71 6.16 -1.51
C LEU A 50 1.49 5.68 -0.29
N ALA A 51 2.29 6.56 0.29
CA ALA A 51 3.12 6.23 1.45
C ALA A 51 2.37 6.58 2.74
N ASP A 52 2.20 5.59 3.60
CA ASP A 52 1.65 5.78 4.93
C ASP A 52 2.59 6.60 5.81
N LYS A 53 2.01 7.29 6.79
CA LYS A 53 2.71 8.06 7.82
C LYS A 53 2.29 7.54 9.19
N ALA A 54 2.94 8.07 10.23
CA ALA A 54 2.60 7.72 11.62
C ALA A 54 1.13 8.02 11.98
N ASP A 55 0.51 8.97 11.29
CA ASP A 55 -0.85 9.46 11.52
C ASP A 55 -1.79 9.24 10.33
N LEU A 56 -1.34 8.56 9.28
CA LEU A 56 -2.10 8.38 8.04
C LEU A 56 -1.85 7.00 7.43
N VAL A 57 -2.93 6.27 7.17
CA VAL A 57 -2.91 5.01 6.44
C VAL A 57 -3.78 5.14 5.19
N HIS A 58 -3.28 4.65 4.05
CA HIS A 58 -4.02 4.60 2.80
C HIS A 58 -4.61 3.21 2.59
N LEU A 59 -5.93 3.15 2.42
CA LEU A 59 -6.64 1.90 2.14
C LEU A 59 -7.19 1.92 0.73
N LEU A 60 -6.81 0.92 -0.06
CA LEU A 60 -7.35 0.74 -1.40
C LEU A 60 -8.57 -0.18 -1.32
N ILE A 61 -9.75 0.43 -1.45
CA ILE A 61 -11.03 -0.29 -1.48
C ILE A 61 -11.47 -0.35 -2.95
N PRO A 62 -11.68 -1.54 -3.53
CA PRO A 62 -12.30 -1.65 -4.83
C PRO A 62 -13.67 -0.99 -4.79
N ALA A 63 -13.86 0.05 -5.62
CA ALA A 63 -15.04 0.90 -5.57
C ALA A 63 -16.36 0.11 -5.65
N GLU A 64 -16.38 -1.03 -6.34
CA GLU A 64 -17.59 -1.84 -6.51
C GLU A 64 -18.06 -2.55 -5.23
N ILE A 65 -17.16 -2.86 -4.30
CA ILE A 65 -17.49 -3.68 -3.12
C ILE A 65 -18.24 -2.84 -2.08
N ASP A 66 -17.78 -1.61 -1.84
CA ASP A 66 -18.28 -0.75 -0.76
C ASP A 66 -18.76 0.63 -1.23
N ALA A 67 -18.98 0.81 -2.54
CA ALA A 67 -19.41 2.09 -3.16
C ALA A 67 -20.57 2.77 -2.42
N ALA A 68 -21.58 2.00 -2.01
CA ALA A 68 -22.76 2.55 -1.36
C ALA A 68 -22.46 3.16 0.03
N ARG A 69 -21.52 2.57 0.77
CA ARG A 69 -21.09 3.05 2.10
C ARG A 69 -20.17 4.25 1.98
N VAL A 70 -19.23 4.19 1.04
CA VAL A 70 -18.34 5.32 0.72
C VAL A 70 -19.13 6.53 0.24
N ALA A 71 -20.11 6.34 -0.65
CA ALA A 71 -20.97 7.43 -1.15
C ALA A 71 -21.91 8.02 -0.09
N ALA A 72 -22.19 7.29 0.98
CA ALA A 72 -23.00 7.73 2.10
C ALA A 72 -22.20 8.45 3.20
N ASP A 73 -20.87 8.55 3.05
CA ASP A 73 -19.96 9.09 4.06
C ASP A 73 -20.15 8.43 5.45
N ASP A 74 -20.25 7.09 5.43
CA ASP A 74 -20.53 6.28 6.63
C ASP A 74 -19.31 6.26 7.58
N GLU A 75 -19.28 7.19 8.52
CA GLU A 75 -18.22 7.33 9.53
C GLU A 75 -17.96 6.03 10.32
N ALA A 76 -19.02 5.29 10.65
CA ALA A 76 -18.89 4.05 11.43
C ALA A 76 -18.18 2.96 10.60
N TYR A 77 -18.52 2.87 9.31
CA TYR A 77 -17.81 1.97 8.39
C TYR A 77 -16.33 2.33 8.26
N PHE A 78 -15.98 3.62 8.13
CA PHE A 78 -14.58 4.04 8.05
C PHE A 78 -13.81 3.79 9.35
N GLU A 79 -14.45 3.96 10.51
CA GLU A 79 -13.85 3.64 11.81
C GLU A 79 -13.56 2.14 11.93
N ASP A 80 -14.53 1.29 11.57
CA ASP A 80 -14.35 -0.17 11.61
C ASP A 80 -13.28 -0.64 10.62
N LEU A 81 -13.23 -0.04 9.43
CA LEU A 81 -12.21 -0.33 8.44
C LEU A 81 -10.83 0.11 8.92
N GLY A 82 -10.72 1.29 9.53
CA GLY A 82 -9.48 1.78 10.14
C GLY A 82 -8.98 0.87 11.26
N LYS A 83 -9.88 0.41 12.14
CA LYS A 83 -9.56 -0.59 13.18
C LYS A 83 -9.08 -1.91 12.58
N ALA A 84 -9.72 -2.38 11.52
CA ALA A 84 -9.31 -3.61 10.84
C ALA A 84 -7.93 -3.46 10.17
N ALA A 85 -7.67 -2.30 9.56
CA ALA A 85 -6.42 -2.02 8.84
C ALA A 85 -5.21 -1.83 9.75
N LEU A 86 -5.36 -1.09 10.85
CA LEU A 86 -4.35 -0.99 11.90
C LEU A 86 -4.18 -2.32 12.64
N GLY A 87 -5.14 -3.24 12.47
CA GLY A 87 -5.24 -4.47 13.22
C GLY A 87 -5.34 -4.22 14.73
N THR A 88 -5.16 -5.28 15.50
CA THR A 88 -4.67 -5.13 16.87
C THR A 88 -3.20 -4.72 16.82
N CYS A 89 -2.90 -3.45 16.56
CA CYS A 89 -1.66 -2.84 17.03
C CYS A 89 -1.68 -2.88 18.57
N TYR A 90 -1.42 -4.06 19.14
CA TYR A 90 -0.94 -4.18 20.50
C TYR A 90 0.44 -3.53 20.50
N TYR A 91 0.50 -2.25 20.86
CA TYR A 91 1.71 -1.72 21.42
C TYR A 91 1.88 -2.41 22.78
N ASP A 92 2.84 -3.32 22.91
CA ASP A 92 3.23 -3.85 24.23
C ASP A 92 3.72 -2.70 25.14
N ASP A 93 4.24 -1.63 24.54
CA ASP A 93 4.62 -0.39 25.21
C ASP A 93 3.70 0.76 24.77
N LEU A 94 2.70 1.06 25.59
CA LEU A 94 2.02 2.36 25.56
C LEU A 94 2.96 3.41 26.20
N PRO A 95 3.16 4.60 25.60
CA PRO A 95 3.89 5.67 26.26
C PRO A 95 3.14 6.12 27.53
N GLU A 96 3.88 6.34 28.62
CA GLU A 96 3.36 6.86 29.90
C GLU A 96 2.68 8.23 29.76
#